data_AF-A0A357LTI1-F1
#
_entry.id   AF-A0A357LTI1-F1
#
_cell.length_a   1.000
_cell.length_b   1.000
_cell.length_c   1.000
_cell.angle_alpha   90.00
_cell.angle_beta   90.00
_cell.angle_gamma   90.00
#
_symmetry.space_group_name_H-M   'P 1'
#
loop_
_entity.id
_entity.type
_entity.pdbx_description
1 polymer ?
#
loop_
_entity_poly.entity_id
_entity_poly.type
_entity_poly.pdbx_seq_one_letter_code
_entity_poly.pdbx_strand_id
1 'polypeptide(L)' 'MVIKTAMMGIPVLASRSGFTAWGVEIAQQVGLTLIGRMRGKRFVCLSGDERLLRDADPALVDEESQRSRRKGGRA' A
#
# COMPACT_ATOMS: atom_id res chain seq x y z
N MET A 1 5.25 -11.75 0.35
CA MET A 1 5.00 -10.68 1.35
C MET A 1 3.64 -10.84 1.98
N VAL A 2 2.54 -10.77 1.23
CA VAL A 2 1.16 -10.91 1.76
C VAL A 2 0.99 -12.12 2.70
N ILE A 3 1.28 -13.35 2.22
CA ILE A 3 1.12 -14.58 3.01
C ILE A 3 1.93 -14.52 4.31
N LYS A 4 3.21 -14.17 4.23
CA LYS A 4 4.08 -14.08 5.40
C LYS A 4 3.55 -13.04 6.40
N THR A 5 3.11 -11.87 5.93
CA THR A 5 2.53 -10.84 6.78
C THR A 5 1.26 -11.32 7.50
N ALA A 6 0.36 -11.99 6.77
CA ALA A 6 -0.85 -12.56 7.35
C ALA A 6 -0.54 -13.62 8.42
N MET A 7 0.41 -14.53 8.14
CA MET A 7 0.84 -15.57 9.10
C MET A 7 1.49 -14.99 10.36
N MET A 8 2.14 -13.83 10.25
CA MET A 8 2.73 -13.13 11.40
C MET A 8 1.71 -12.31 12.19
N GLY A 9 0.43 -12.29 11.78
CA GLY A 9 -0.62 -11.53 12.45
C GLY A 9 -0.48 -10.00 12.32
N ILE A 10 0.30 -9.52 11.34
CA ILE A 10 0.45 -8.08 11.10
C ILE A 10 -0.79 -7.58 10.31
N PRO A 11 -1.51 -6.55 10.80
CA PRO A 11 -2.80 -6.16 10.22
C PRO A 11 -2.71 -5.28 8.96
N VAL A 12 -1.55 -4.67 8.69
CA VAL A 12 -1.34 -3.74 7.57
C VAL A 12 -0.05 -4.05 6.83
N LEU A 13 -0.11 -4.14 5.49
CA LEU A 13 1.05 -4.22 4.61
C LEU A 13 1.04 -3.06 3.60
N ALA A 14 2.02 -2.16 3.71
CA ALA A 14 2.23 -1.08 2.77
C ALA A 14 3.46 -1.32 1.88
N SER A 15 3.37 -0.98 0.60
CA SER A 15 4.45 -1.11 -0.37
C SER A 15 4.43 0.00 -1.42
N ARG A 16 5.63 0.42 -1.83
CA ARG A 16 5.85 1.37 -2.94
C ARG A 16 5.72 0.71 -4.32
N SER A 17 5.79 -0.62 -4.37
CA SER A 17 5.51 -1.43 -5.55
C SER A 17 4.03 -1.84 -5.59
N GLY A 18 3.57 -2.39 -6.72
CA GLY A 18 2.28 -3.06 -6.79
C GLY A 18 2.33 -4.47 -6.20
N PHE A 19 1.16 -5.10 -6.10
CA PHE A 19 1.00 -6.51 -5.75
C PHE A 19 0.41 -7.26 -6.95
N THR A 20 0.54 -8.59 -6.94
CA THR A 20 -0.12 -9.46 -7.90
C THR A 20 -1.60 -9.60 -7.55
N ALA A 21 -2.46 -9.90 -8.53
CA ALA A 21 -3.90 -10.09 -8.31
C ALA A 21 -4.18 -11.13 -7.21
N TRP A 22 -3.54 -12.30 -7.30
CA TRP A 22 -3.63 -13.35 -6.27
C TRP A 22 -3.22 -12.87 -4.87
N GLY A 23 -2.21 -12.00 -4.78
CA GLY A 23 -1.82 -11.40 -3.49
C GLY A 23 -2.88 -10.46 -2.92
N VAL A 24 -3.63 -9.77 -3.77
CA VAL A 24 -4.76 -8.93 -3.36
C VAL A 24 -5.93 -9.81 -2.89
N GLU A 25 -6.25 -10.87 -3.63
CA GLU A 25 -7.30 -11.83 -3.26
C GLU A 25 -7.06 -12.44 -1.87
N ILE A 26 -5.82 -12.91 -1.60
CA ILE A 26 -5.47 -13.43 -0.27
C ILE A 26 -5.67 -12.36 0.81
N ALA A 27 -5.22 -11.12 0.56
CA ALA A 27 -5.34 -10.05 1.54
C ALA A 27 -6.81 -9.75 1.87
N GLN A 28 -7.70 -9.78 0.89
CA GLN A 28 -9.14 -9.62 1.09
C GLN A 28 -9.74 -10.77 1.91
N GLN A 29 -9.39 -12.02 1.58
CA GLN A 29 -9.90 -13.21 2.28
C GLN A 29 -9.52 -13.24 3.76
N VAL A 30 -8.29 -12.84 4.09
CA VAL A 30 -7.79 -12.84 5.47
C VAL A 30 -8.04 -11.52 6.19
N GLY A 31 -8.67 -10.54 5.53
CA GLY A 31 -8.92 -9.22 6.09
C GLY A 31 -7.67 -8.38 6.35
N LEU A 32 -6.57 -8.62 5.64
CA LEU A 32 -5.34 -7.81 5.72
C LEU A 32 -5.56 -6.46 5.00
N THR A 33 -5.25 -5.34 5.66
CA THR A 33 -5.21 -4.04 4.98
C THR A 33 -3.96 -3.98 4.09
N LEU A 34 -4.17 -3.82 2.77
CA LEU A 34 -3.11 -3.91 1.77
C LEU A 34 -3.00 -2.61 0.99
N ILE A 35 -1.86 -1.94 1.08
CA ILE A 35 -1.60 -0.66 0.41
C ILE A 35 -0.47 -0.82 -0.59
N GLY A 36 -0.76 -0.58 -1.87
CA GLY A 36 0.21 -0.63 -2.96
C GLY A 36 0.48 0.73 -3.58
N ARG A 37 1.54 0.79 -4.40
CA ARG A 37 1.89 1.98 -5.21
C ARG A 37 2.06 3.26 -4.38
N MET A 38 2.42 3.15 -3.10
CA MET A 38 2.60 4.30 -2.21
C MET A 38 3.78 5.18 -2.66
N ARG A 39 3.51 6.44 -3.00
CA ARG A 39 4.46 7.43 -3.54
C ARG A 39 4.01 8.85 -3.19
N GLY A 40 4.80 9.54 -2.36
CA GLY A 40 4.47 10.90 -1.90
C GLY A 40 3.05 10.95 -1.33
N LYS A 41 2.23 11.87 -1.84
CA LYS A 41 0.82 12.05 -1.47
C LYS A 41 -0.18 11.04 -2.07
N ARG A 42 0.29 10.00 -2.76
CA ARG A 42 -0.59 9.04 -3.47
C ARG A 42 -0.33 7.60 -3.03
N PHE A 43 -1.38 6.81 -2.92
CA PHE A 43 -1.32 5.37 -2.71
C PHE A 43 -2.62 4.72 -3.22
N VAL A 44 -2.63 3.39 -3.32
CA VAL A 44 -3.84 2.62 -3.62
C VAL A 44 -4.10 1.66 -2.47
N CYS A 45 -5.27 1.78 -1.83
CA CYS A 45 -5.77 0.76 -0.93
C CYS A 45 -6.39 -0.37 -1.77
N LEU A 46 -5.88 -1.59 -1.61
CA LEU A 46 -6.29 -2.77 -2.36
C LEU A 46 -7.18 -3.71 -1.52
N SER A 47 -7.15 -3.56 -0.19
CA SER A 47 -7.96 -4.30 0.78
C SER A 47 -7.98 -3.55 2.11
N GLY A 48 -9.09 -3.63 2.86
CA GLY A 48 -9.23 -3.06 4.20
C GLY A 48 -9.35 -1.53 4.23
N ASP A 49 -10.00 -0.93 3.23
CA ASP A 49 -10.19 0.53 3.11
C ASP A 49 -11.05 1.10 4.25
N GLU A 50 -11.98 0.31 4.78
CA GLU A 50 -12.82 0.67 5.92
C GLU A 50 -12.04 0.97 7.20
N ARG A 51 -10.75 0.56 7.27
CA ARG A 51 -9.86 0.84 8.40
C ARG A 51 -8.99 2.08 8.20
N LEU A 52 -9.06 2.73 7.04
CA LEU A 52 -8.26 3.91 6.74
C LEU A 52 -8.99 5.17 7.19
N LEU A 53 -8.33 5.95 8.04
CA LEU A 53 -8.71 7.34 8.30
C LEU A 53 -8.04 8.23 7.26
N ARG A 54 -8.82 9.06 6.57
CA ARG A 54 -8.37 9.98 5.51
C ARG A 54 -8.42 11.41 6.03
N ASP A 55 -7.54 11.71 6.97
CA ASP A 55 -7.44 13.00 7.68
C ASP A 55 -6.29 13.89 7.17
N ALA A 56 -5.42 13.36 6.31
CA ALA A 56 -4.32 14.12 5.73
C ALA A 56 -4.78 15.07 4.61
N ASP A 57 -4.34 16.34 4.67
CA ASP A 57 -4.47 17.30 3.58
C ASP A 57 -3.35 17.09 2.54
N PRO A 58 -3.65 16.69 1.30
CA PRO A 58 -2.63 16.48 0.27
C PRO A 58 -1.85 17.74 -0.12
N ALA A 59 -2.34 18.94 0.19
CA ALA A 59 -1.66 20.20 -0.08
C ALA A 59 -0.46 20.43 0.87
N LEU A 60 -0.46 19.78 2.04
CA LEU A 60 0.60 19.89 3.04
C LEU A 60 1.66 18.79 2.94
N VAL A 61 1.52 17.86 1.99
CA VAL A 61 2.42 16.71 1.82
C VAL A 61 3.34 16.92 0.62
N ASP A 62 4.65 16.83 0.86
CA ASP A 62 5.67 16.93 -0.17
C ASP A 62 5.59 15.81 -1.22
N GLU A 63 6.03 16.14 -2.43
CA GLU A 63 6.19 15.17 -3.52
C GLU A 63 7.32 14.16 -3.25
N GLU A 64 7.24 12.98 -3.87
CA GLU A 64 8.27 11.96 -3.69
C GLU A 64 9.64 12.42 -4.27
N SER A 65 10.66 12.43 -3.41
CA SER A 65 12.03 12.77 -3.82
C SER A 65 12.54 11.86 -4.95
N GLN A 66 13.38 12.40 -5.84
CA GLN A 66 13.98 11.64 -6.95
C GLN A 66 14.81 10.45 -6.45
N ARG A 67 15.49 10.58 -5.31
CA ARG A 67 16.30 9.52 -4.70
C ARG A 67 15.44 8.35 -4.20
N SER A 68 14.21 8.65 -3.79
CA SER A 68 13.27 7.64 -3.31
C SER A 68 12.64 6.84 -4.44
N ARG A 69 12.66 7.30 -5.69
CA ARG A 69 11.95 6.63 -6.80
C ARG A 69 12.46 5.21 -7.06
N ARG A 70 11.55 4.23 -7.11
CA ARG A 70 11.89 2.87 -7.58
C ARG A 70 12.07 2.84 -9.10
N LYS A 71 12.91 1.92 -9.59
CA LYS A 71 13.18 1.68 -11.02
C LYS A 71 11.90 1.54 -11.86
N GLY A 72 10.91 0.78 -11.38
CA GLY A 72 9.60 0.62 -12.03
C GLY A 72 8.59 1.74 -11.75
N GLY A 73 9.06 2.92 -11.31
CA GLY A 73 8.23 4.06 -10.95
C GLY A 73 8.18 5.18 -11.97
N ARG A 74 9.00 5.11 -13.03
CA ARG A 74 8.90 5.98 -14.21
C ARG A 74 7.83 5.39 -15.13
N ALA A 75 6.59 5.79 -14.92
CA ALA A 75 5.50 5.64 -15.88
C ALA A 75 4.90 7.04 -16.06
#